data_AF-A0A9X1SEA6-F1
#
_entry.id   AF-A0A9X1SEA6-F1
#
_cell.length_a   1.000
_cell.length_b   1.000
_cell.length_c   1.000
_cell.angle_alpha   90.00
_cell.angle_beta   90.00
_cell.angle_gamma   90.00
#
_symmetry.space_group_name_H-M   'P 1'
#
loop_
_entity.id
_entity.type
_entity.pdbx_description
1 polymer ?
#
loop_
_entity_poly.entity_id
_entity_poly.type
_entity_poly.pdbx_seq_one_letter_code
_entity_poly.pdbx_strand_id
1 'polypeptide(L)' 'MIQIAVIVLSILLIVIGIKGFTPSGLQFSQNTVLKGRSGMIVGAICIAAGIGLIPMLLLFFVMFSSWLGN' A
#
# COMPACT_ATOMS: atom_id res chain seq x y z
N MET A 1 -7.53 11.70 13.03
CA MET A 1 -7.82 11.84 11.57
C MET A 1 -6.68 11.29 10.70
N ILE A 2 -5.42 11.66 10.96
CA ILE A 2 -4.26 11.23 10.16
C ILE A 2 -4.08 9.70 10.13
N GLN A 3 -4.22 9.00 11.26
CA GLN A 3 -4.09 7.54 11.32
C GLN A 3 -5.08 6.79 10.42
N ILE A 4 -6.34 7.24 10.37
CA ILE A 4 -7.39 6.66 9.52
C ILE A 4 -7.01 6.84 8.04
N ALA A 5 -6.51 8.03 7.66
CA ALA A 5 -6.06 8.28 6.29
C ALA A 5 -4.90 7.38 5.87
N VAL A 6 -3.93 7.12 6.78
CA VAL A 6 -2.80 6.23 6.47
C VAL A 6 -3.27 4.77 6.33
N ILE A 7 -4.17 4.29 7.20
CA ILE A 7 -4.72 2.93 7.09
C ILE A 7 -5.47 2.74 5.76
N VAL A 8 -6.31 3.71 5.38
CA VAL A 8 -7.04 3.67 4.10
C VAL A 8 -6.08 3.70 2.92
N LEU A 9 -5.03 4.53 2.96
CA LEU A 9 -3.99 4.58 1.94
C LEU A 9 -3.23 3.25 1.80
N SER A 10 -2.87 2.61 2.91
CA SER A 10 -2.19 1.32 2.93
C SER A 10 -3.05 0.21 2.31
N ILE A 11 -4.34 0.17 2.62
CA ILE A 11 -5.28 -0.80 2.03
C ILE A 11 -5.41 -0.57 0.52
N LEU A 12 -5.56 0.69 0.09
CA LEU A 12 -5.60 1.05 -1.33
C LEU A 12 -4.35 0.61 -2.09
N LEU A 13 -3.17 0.84 -1.52
CA LEU A 13 -1.90 0.41 -2.12
C LEU A 13 -1.80 -1.11 -2.25
N ILE A 14 -2.28 -1.85 -1.24
CA ILE A 14 -2.31 -3.33 -1.29
C ILE A 14 -3.29 -3.82 -2.36
N VAL A 15 -4.50 -3.26 -2.44
CA VAL A 15 -5.52 -3.65 -3.43
C VAL A 15 -5.05 -3.36 -4.86
N ILE A 16 -4.44 -2.18 -5.09
CA ILE A 16 -3.83 -1.83 -6.39
C ILE A 16 -2.65 -2.77 -6.69
N GLY A 17 -1.82 -3.04 -5.68
CA GLY A 17 -0.69 -3.96 -5.78
C GLY A 17 -1.12 -5.35 -6.23
N ILE A 18 -2.14 -5.94 -5.60
CA ILE A 18 -2.69 -7.25 -5.94
C ILE A 18 -3.26 -7.26 -7.37
N LYS A 19 -3.92 -6.17 -7.80
CA LYS A 19 -4.39 -6.06 -9.20
C LYS A 19 -3.24 -6.13 -10.21
N GLY A 20 -2.04 -5.66 -9.87
CA GLY A 20 -0.85 -5.79 -10.71
C GLY A 20 -0.40 -7.24 -10.96
N PHE A 21 -0.80 -8.18 -10.09
CA PHE A 21 -0.53 -9.62 -10.24
C PHE A 21 -1.64 -10.39 -10.95
N THR A 22 -2.81 -9.79 -11.14
CA THR A 22 -3.91 -10.44 -11.86
C THR A 22 -3.62 -10.51 -13.37
N PRO A 23 -4.08 -11.56 -14.08
CA PRO A 23 -3.90 -11.70 -15.53
C PRO A 23 -4.58 -10.56 -16.32
N SER A 24 -5.52 -9.84 -15.71
CA SER A 24 -6.14 -8.63 -16.22
C SER A 24 -5.14 -7.46 -16.37
N GLY A 25 -4.04 -7.48 -15.62
CA GLY A 25 -3.02 -6.43 -15.60
C GLY A 25 -3.44 -5.20 -14.78
N LEU A 26 -2.48 -4.30 -14.55
CA LEU A 26 -2.72 -3.05 -13.83
C LEU A 26 -3.22 -1.99 -14.81
N GLN A 27 -4.45 -1.51 -14.64
CA GLN A 27 -4.92 -0.31 -15.36
C GLN A 27 -4.26 0.93 -14.75
N PHE A 28 -3.32 1.51 -15.47
CA PHE A 28 -2.67 2.76 -15.09
C PHE A 28 -3.44 3.97 -15.66
N SER A 29 -4.05 3.79 -16.83
CA SER A 29 -4.88 4.79 -17.50
C SER A 29 -6.01 4.10 -18.28
N GLN A 30 -7.07 4.84 -18.63
CA GLN A 30 -8.22 4.32 -19.39
C GLN A 30 -7.82 3.62 -20.70
N ASN A 31 -6.69 4.02 -21.30
CA ASN A 31 -6.13 3.39 -22.50
C ASN A 31 -4.86 2.56 -22.26
N THR A 32 -4.35 2.47 -21.02
CA THR A 32 -3.03 1.86 -20.75
C THR A 32 -3.14 0.82 -19.64
N VAL A 33 -3.02 -0.45 -20.06
CA VAL A 33 -2.97 -1.60 -19.16
C VAL A 33 -1.54 -2.12 -19.14
N LEU A 34 -0.89 -2.06 -17.97
CA LEU A 34 0.40 -2.68 -17.75
C LEU A 34 0.19 -4.18 -17.57
N LYS A 35 0.63 -4.96 -18.57
CA LYS A 35 0.52 -6.42 -18.58
C LYS A 35 1.90 -7.08 -18.45
N GLY A 36 1.91 -8.33 -17.99
CA GLY A 36 3.13 -9.13 -17.87
C GLY A 36 4.09 -8.60 -16.80
N ARG A 37 5.39 -8.61 -17.12
CA ARG A 37 6.48 -8.26 -16.17
C ARG A 37 6.34 -6.85 -15.60
N SER A 38 5.96 -5.88 -16.42
CA SER A 38 5.84 -4.48 -16.00
C SER A 38 4.71 -4.26 -14.99
N GLY A 39 3.58 -4.95 -15.15
CA GLY A 39 2.47 -4.91 -14.20
C GLY A 39 2.82 -5.54 -12.85
N MET A 40 3.54 -6.67 -12.88
CA MET A 40 4.05 -7.33 -11.67
C MET A 40 5.04 -6.46 -10.89
N ILE A 41 5.96 -5.78 -11.57
CA ILE A 41 6.96 -4.91 -10.91
C ILE A 41 6.27 -3.74 -10.20
N VAL A 42 5.34 -3.06 -10.89
CA VAL A 42 4.58 -1.95 -10.28
C VAL A 42 3.69 -2.45 -9.15
N GLY A 43 3.09 -3.64 -9.30
CA GLY A 43 2.32 -4.29 -8.23
C GLY A 43 3.17 -4.62 -7.00
N ALA A 44 4.36 -5.20 -7.19
CA ALA A 44 5.31 -5.52 -6.13
C ALA A 44 5.78 -4.27 -5.38
N ILE A 45 6.06 -3.17 -6.09
CA ILE A 45 6.44 -1.89 -5.48
C ILE A 45 5.28 -1.33 -4.64
N CYS A 46 4.03 -1.42 -5.12
CA CYS A 46 2.86 -0.98 -4.35
C CYS A 46 2.66 -1.81 -3.07
N ILE A 47 2.85 -3.13 -3.15
CA ILE A 47 2.78 -4.01 -1.96
C ILE A 47 3.92 -3.69 -1.00
N ALA A 48 5.15 -3.53 -1.49
CA ALA A 48 6.30 -3.17 -0.67
C ALA A 48 6.11 -1.82 0.03
N ALA A 49 5.55 -0.82 -0.66
CA ALA A 49 5.21 0.48 -0.08
C ALA A 49 4.10 0.37 0.98
N GLY A 50 3.05 -0.42 0.70
CA GLY A 50 1.99 -0.70 1.66
C GLY A 50 2.50 -1.40 2.92
N ILE A 51 3.34 -2.43 2.76
CA ILE A 51 3.96 -3.16 3.87
C ILE A 51 4.94 -2.27 4.63
N GLY A 52 5.74 -1.43 3.97
CA GLY A 52 6.69 -0.53 4.64
C GLY A 52 6.01 0.55 5.49
N LEU A 53 4.79 0.96 5.13
CA LEU A 53 4.00 1.91 5.90
C LEU A 53 3.41 1.31 7.19
N ILE A 54 3.12 0.00 7.22
CA ILE A 54 2.53 -0.71 8.36
C ILE A 54 3.42 -0.67 9.63
N PRO A 55 4.72 -1.04 9.60
CA PRO A 55 5.59 -1.02 10.78
C PRO A 55 5.90 0.41 11.22
N MET A 56 5.92 1.39 10.31
CA MET A 56 6.01 2.82 10.66
C MET A 56 4.79 3.29 11.46
N LEU A 57 3.59 2.87 11.04
CA LEU A 57 2.33 3.12 11.75
C LEU A 57 2.31 2.46 13.14
N LEU A 58 2.83 1.24 13.22
CA LEU A 58 2.89 0.44 14.45
C LEU A 58 3.90 1.04 15.43
N LEU A 59 5.08 1.46 14.95
CA LEU A 59 6.07 2.21 15.73
C LEU A 59 5.51 3.53 16.25
N PHE A 60 4.79 4.27 15.41
CA PHE A 60 4.14 5.52 15.81
C PHE A 60 3.06 5.26 16.88
N PHE A 61 2.25 4.22 16.72
CA PHE A 61 1.22 3.85 17.71
C PHE A 61 1.85 3.44 19.04
N VAL A 62 2.94 2.66 19.01
CA VAL A 62 3.68 2.26 20.22
C VAL A 62 4.27 3.50 20.90
N MET A 63 4.97 4.39 20.18
CA MET A 63 5.49 5.64 20.77
C MET A 63 4.38 6.51 21.37
N PHE A 64 3.26 6.65 20.67
CA PHE A 64 2.14 7.47 21.13
C PHE A 64 1.46 6.86 22.38
N SER A 65 1.31 5.53 22.42
CA SER A 65 0.78 4.82 23.59
C SER A 65 1.70 4.94 24.80
N SER A 66 3.01 4.86 24.59
CA SER A 66 4.01 5.08 25.64
C SER A 66 4.02 6.52 26.16
N TRP A 67 3.70 7.49 25.32
CA TRP A 67 3.61 8.90 25.71
C TRP A 67 2.32 9.22 26.49
N LEU A 68 1.20 8.58 26.15
CA LEU A 68 -0.08 8.74 26.86
C LEU A 68 -0.16 7.94 28.17
N GLY A 69 0.63 6.88 28.29
CA GLY A 69 0.68 6.03 29.48
C GLY A 69 1.55 6.56 30.62
N ASN A 70 2.18 7.73 30.46
CA ASN A 70 3.09 8.36 31.40
C ASN A 70 2.63 9.79 31.73
#